data_AF-A0A842V350-F1
#
_entry.id   AF-A0A842V350-F1
#
_cell.length_a   1.000
_cell.length_b   1.000
_cell.length_c   1.000
_cell.angle_alpha   90.00
_cell.angle_beta   90.00
_cell.angle_gamma   90.00
#
_symmetry.space_group_name_H-M   'P 1'
#
loop_
_entity.id
_entity.type
_entity.pdbx_description
1 polymer ?
#
loop_
_entity_poly.entity_id
_entity_poly.type
_entity_poly.pdbx_seq_one_letter_code
_entity_poly.pdbx_strand_id
1 'polypeptide(L)'
;MVQHNLRRHEIMGLLFIFLAATCIGIGIYLTLMGAIGRPLLRQSTEYFLKGKEFILFPLFYGVGAVLWELGKIEIKEAIPGRIRRD
;
A
#
# COMPACT_ATOMS: atom_id res chain seq x y z
N MET A 1 -28.05 -14.74 11.05
CA MET A 1 -26.84 -14.47 11.86
C MET A 1 -25.58 -14.13 11.03
N VAL A 2 -25.58 -14.22 9.69
CA VAL A 2 -24.35 -14.03 8.86
C VAL A 2 -24.09 -12.57 8.42
N GLN A 3 -25.12 -11.71 8.38
CA GLN A 3 -24.98 -10.31 7.91
C GLN A 3 -24.05 -9.44 8.77
N HIS A 4 -23.94 -9.72 10.07
CA HIS A 4 -23.12 -8.89 10.97
C HIS A 4 -21.61 -9.09 10.71
N ASN A 5 -21.19 -10.28 10.30
CA ASN A 5 -19.79 -10.53 9.94
C ASN A 5 -19.46 -9.92 8.58
N LEU A 6 -20.38 -9.98 7.61
CA LEU A 6 -20.18 -9.36 6.29
C LEU A 6 -19.82 -7.89 6.38
N ARG A 7 -20.58 -7.13 7.17
CA ARG A 7 -20.35 -5.69 7.35
C ARG A 7 -19.01 -5.40 8.00
N ARG A 8 -18.52 -6.31 8.86
CA ARG A 8 -17.21 -6.19 9.51
C ARG A 8 -16.07 -6.42 8.52
N HIS A 9 -16.15 -7.47 7.69
CA HIS A 9 -15.17 -7.76 6.64
C HIS A 9 -15.10 -6.63 5.60
N GLU A 10 -16.24 -6.06 5.21
CA GLU A 10 -16.30 -4.92 4.30
C GLU A 10 -15.59 -3.69 4.88
N ILE A 11 -15.89 -3.34 6.14
CA ILE A 11 -15.25 -2.19 6.82
C ILE A 11 -13.74 -2.43 7.00
N MET A 12 -13.32 -3.63 7.42
CA MET A 12 -11.89 -3.94 7.58
C MET A 12 -11.16 -3.93 6.24
N GLY A 13 -11.76 -4.49 5.19
CA GLY A 13 -11.19 -4.50 3.85
C GLY A 13 -11.02 -3.09 3.28
N LEU A 14 -12.03 -2.23 3.42
CA LEU A 14 -11.95 -0.82 3.03
C LEU A 14 -10.88 -0.06 3.83
N LEU A 15 -10.77 -0.33 5.13
CA LEU A 15 -9.76 0.29 5.98
C LEU A 15 -8.34 -0.13 5.57
N PHE A 16 -8.12 -1.40 5.23
CA PHE A 16 -6.84 -1.88 4.72
C PHE A 16 -6.48 -1.26 3.36
N ILE A 17 -7.44 -1.12 2.44
CA ILE A 17 -7.22 -0.44 1.16
C ILE A 17 -6.89 1.05 1.38
N PHE A 18 -7.57 1.72 2.31
CA PHE A 18 -7.30 3.12 2.65
C PHE A 18 -5.88 3.30 3.22
N LEU A 19 -5.48 2.43 4.16
CA LEU A 19 -4.14 2.44 4.72
C LEU A 19 -3.08 2.12 3.65
N ALA A 20 -3.34 1.14 2.78
CA ALA A 20 -2.47 0.79 1.66
C ALA A 20 -2.24 1.99 0.73
N ALA A 21 -3.32 2.65 0.30
CA ALA A 21 -3.25 3.83 -0.56
C ALA A 21 -2.49 4.99 0.12
N THR A 22 -2.67 5.16 1.43
CA THR A 22 -1.96 6.18 2.22
C THR A 22 -0.47 5.86 2.31
N CYS A 23 -0.09 4.61 2.58
CA CYS A 23 1.31 4.17 2.60
C CYS A 23 1.98 4.37 1.23
N ILE A 24 1.31 3.97 0.14
CA ILE A 24 1.81 4.16 -1.22
C ILE A 24 1.93 5.65 -1.55
N GLY A 25 0.93 6.47 -1.21
CA GLY A 25 0.94 7.91 -1.43
C GLY A 25 2.09 8.61 -0.70
N ILE A 26 2.36 8.25 0.56
CA ILE A 26 3.51 8.75 1.32
C ILE A 26 4.83 8.30 0.66
N GLY A 27 4.92 7.04 0.24
CA GLY A 27 6.07 6.52 -0.49
C GLY A 27 6.36 7.31 -1.78
N ILE A 28 5.30 7.58 -2.57
CA ILE A 28 5.39 8.40 -3.78
C ILE A 28 5.83 9.83 -3.45
N TYR A 29 5.24 10.46 -2.45
CA TYR A 29 5.62 11.81 -2.05
C TYR A 29 7.10 11.91 -1.65
N LEU A 30 7.59 10.97 -0.83
CA LEU A 30 8.98 10.93 -0.39
C LEU A 30 9.95 10.65 -1.54
N THR A 31 9.61 9.74 -2.45
CA THR A 31 10.43 9.47 -3.65
C THR A 31 10.46 10.66 -4.59
N LEU A 32 9.34 11.37 -4.76
CA LEU A 32 9.27 12.59 -5.57
C LEU A 32 10.11 13.72 -4.96
N MET A 33 10.00 13.94 -3.64
CA MET A 33 10.82 14.92 -2.91
C MET A 33 12.31 14.59 -3.02
N GLY A 34 12.66 13.30 -2.89
CA GLY A 34 14.03 12.81 -3.10
C GLY A 34 14.53 13.00 -4.53
N ALA A 35 13.64 12.99 -5.54
CA ALA A 35 13.98 13.20 -6.94
C ALA A 35 14.06 14.70 -7.33
N ILE A 36 13.11 15.52 -6.90
CA ILE A 36 12.99 16.96 -7.22
C ILE A 36 14.03 17.79 -6.46
N GLY A 37 14.38 17.40 -5.23
CA GLY A 37 15.43 18.07 -4.44
C GLY A 37 16.84 17.90 -5.01
N ARG A 38 17.02 17.18 -6.13
CA ARG A 38 18.32 16.98 -6.78
C ARG A 38 18.49 18.02 -7.89
N PRO A 39 19.50 18.91 -7.84
CA PRO A 39 19.86 19.70 -9.01
C PRO A 39 20.27 18.70 -10.11
N LEU A 40 19.58 18.75 -11.24
CA LEU A 40 19.59 17.79 -12.37
C LEU A 40 20.98 17.39 -12.93
N LEU A 41 22.10 17.89 -12.40
CA LEU A 41 23.43 17.81 -13.01
C LEU A 41 24.60 17.47 -12.07
N ARG A 42 24.42 17.17 -10.77
CA ARG A 42 25.58 16.89 -9.88
C ARG A 42 25.37 15.65 -9.01
N GLN A 43 26.07 14.57 -9.38
CA GLN A 43 26.33 13.34 -8.58
C GLN A 43 25.10 12.62 -8.00
N SER A 44 24.15 12.22 -8.88
CA SER A 44 22.95 11.46 -8.49
C SER A 44 23.23 10.05 -7.95
N THR A 45 24.42 9.49 -8.15
CA THR A 45 24.81 8.15 -7.70
C THR A 45 25.17 8.08 -6.22
N GLU A 46 25.81 9.12 -5.66
CA GLU A 46 26.29 9.09 -4.27
C GLU A 46 25.15 9.17 -3.23
N TYR A 47 24.01 9.79 -3.57
CA TYR A 47 22.86 9.88 -2.67
C TYR A 47 21.89 8.70 -2.79
N PHE A 48 21.76 8.08 -3.97
CA PHE A 48 21.03 6.82 -4.11
C PHE A 48 21.70 5.71 -3.26
N LEU A 49 23.02 5.77 -3.13
CA LEU A 49 23.83 4.89 -2.29
C LEU A 49 23.82 5.23 -0.78
N LYS A 50 23.26 6.37 -0.35
CA LYS A 50 23.16 6.73 1.10
C LYS A 50 22.11 5.92 1.87
N GLY A 51 21.52 4.88 1.26
CA GLY A 51 20.86 3.76 1.94
C GLY A 51 19.48 4.04 2.55
N LYS A 52 19.12 5.30 2.82
CA LYS A 52 17.81 5.64 3.42
C LYS A 52 16.64 5.33 2.48
N GLU A 53 16.81 5.56 1.18
CA GLU A 53 15.80 5.24 0.15
C GLU A 53 15.58 3.71 0.05
N PHE A 54 16.62 2.91 0.30
CA PHE A 54 16.58 1.45 0.27
C PHE A 54 15.72 0.82 1.39
N ILE A 55 15.55 1.54 2.51
CA ILE A 55 14.70 1.13 3.63
C ILE A 55 13.29 1.71 3.48
N LEU A 56 13.18 2.96 3.03
CA LEU A 56 11.90 3.63 2.80
C LEU A 56 11.07 2.91 1.73
N PHE A 57 11.72 2.35 0.71
CA PHE A 57 11.04 1.64 -0.37
C PHE A 57 10.26 0.40 0.12
N PRO A 58 10.87 -0.63 0.74
CA PRO A 58 10.11 -1.77 1.26
C PRO A 58 9.17 -1.38 2.40
N LEU A 59 9.48 -0.34 3.18
CA LEU A 59 8.62 0.09 4.27
C LEU A 59 7.30 0.67 3.76
N PHE A 60 7.32 1.58 2.80
CA PHE A 60 6.09 2.24 2.33
C PHE A 60 5.42 1.50 1.18
N TYR A 61 6.18 1.02 0.20
CA TYR A 61 5.64 0.28 -0.93
C TYR A 61 5.35 -1.18 -0.59
N GLY A 62 6.22 -1.82 0.20
CA GLY A 62 6.03 -3.21 0.61
C GLY A 62 4.86 -3.35 1.59
N VAL A 63 4.81 -2.56 2.66
CA VAL A 63 3.66 -2.57 3.60
C VAL A 63 2.39 -2.15 2.89
N GLY A 64 2.45 -1.13 2.02
CA GLY A 64 1.31 -0.71 1.20
C GLY A 64 0.76 -1.84 0.32
N ALA A 65 1.64 -2.59 -0.36
CA ALA A 65 1.24 -3.73 -1.18
C ALA A 65 0.63 -4.88 -0.36
N VAL A 66 1.18 -5.18 0.82
CA VAL A 66 0.63 -6.21 1.72
C VAL A 66 -0.76 -5.81 2.21
N LEU A 67 -0.93 -4.56 2.66
CA LEU A 67 -2.23 -4.04 3.10
C LEU A 67 -3.25 -4.04 1.95
N TRP A 68 -2.81 -3.76 0.73
CA TRP A 68 -3.68 -3.80 -0.45
C TRP A 68 -4.22 -5.20 -0.72
N GLU A 69 -3.35 -6.22 -0.68
CA GLU A 69 -3.77 -7.60 -0.89
C GLU A 69 -4.66 -8.12 0.27
N LEU A 70 -4.35 -7.77 1.51
CA LEU A 70 -5.22 -8.09 2.66
C LEU A 70 -6.60 -7.44 2.52
N GLY A 71 -6.65 -6.17 2.12
CA GLY A 71 -7.91 -5.46 1.89
C GLY A 71 -8.75 -6.10 0.78
N LYS A 72 -8.11 -6.55 -0.30
CA LYS A 72 -8.79 -7.28 -1.39
C LYS A 72 -9.36 -8.62 -0.92
N ILE A 73 -8.64 -9.35 -0.07
CA ILE A 73 -9.10 -10.64 0.48
C ILE A 73 -10.35 -10.41 1.34
N GLU A 74 -10.30 -9.46 2.27
CA GLU A 74 -11.42 -9.12 3.16
C GLU A 74 -12.67 -8.67 2.38
N ILE A 75 -12.51 -7.82 1.35
CA ILE A 75 -13.64 -7.42 0.48
C ILE A 75 -14.19 -8.62 -0.30
N LYS A 76 -13.32 -9.53 -0.78
CA LYS A 76 -13.75 -10.73 -1.50
C LYS A 76 -14.57 -11.65 -0.60
N GLU A 77 -14.21 -11.78 0.67
CA GLU A 77 -14.96 -12.54 1.68
C GLU A 77 -16.27 -11.86 2.09
N ALA A 78 -16.32 -10.53 2.04
CA ALA A 78 -17.54 -9.75 2.30
C ALA A 78 -18.62 -9.93 1.22
N ILE A 79 -18.31 -10.45 0.02
CA ILE A 79 -19.30 -10.69 -1.04
C ILE A 79 -19.96 -12.06 -0.83
N PRO A 80 -21.23 -12.12 -0.37
CA PRO A 80 -21.90 -13.39 -0.12
C PRO A 80 -22.33 -13.99 -1.46
N GLY A 81 -21.83 -15.18 -1.80
CA GLY A 81 -22.31 -15.96 -2.95
C GLY A 81 -21.28 -16.35 -4.01
N ARG A 82 -20.00 -15.98 -3.86
CA ARG A 82 -18.95 -16.40 -4.82
C ARG A 82 -18.48 -17.85 -4.62
N ILE A 83 -18.82 -18.50 -3.51
CA ILE A 83 -18.43 -19.91 -3.19
C ILE A 83 -19.28 -20.95 -3.97
N ARG A 84 -20.15 -20.57 -4.92
CA ARG A 84 -20.99 -21.54 -5.66
C ARG A 84 -20.74 -21.63 -7.17
N ARG A 85 -19.72 -20.96 -7.70
CA ARG A 85 -19.36 -21.03 -9.12
C ARG A 85 -17.85 -20.93 -9.29
N ASP A 86 -17.14 -21.94 -8.81
CA ASP A 86 -15.92 -22.43 -9.44
C ASP A 86 -16.20 -23.88 -9.86
#